data_AF-A0A0C2BVS0-F1
#
_entry.id   AF-A0A0C2BVS0-F1
#
_cell.length_a   1.000
_cell.length_b   1.000
_cell.length_c   1.000
_cell.angle_alpha   90.00
_cell.angle_beta   90.00
_cell.angle_gamma   90.00
#
_symmetry.space_group_name_H-M   'P 1'
#
loop_
_entity.id
_entity.type
_entity.pdbx_description
1 polymer ?
#
loop_
_entity_poly.entity_id
_entity_poly.type
_entity_poly.pdbx_seq_one_letter_code
_entity_poly.pdbx_strand_id
1 'polypeptide(L)' 'MFFKSSLLFCVLTTALSAVINTTELKCPTGWFEYRDSCYFIDNPLEEYEKAQARCWEQGATLLVAETFEEY' A
#
# COMPACT_ATOMS: atom_id res chain seq x y z
N MET A 1 0.69 -38.55 -30.49
CA MET A 1 0.25 -39.04 -29.17
C MET A 1 0.71 -38.04 -28.11
N PHE A 2 -0.07 -36.96 -27.93
CA PHE A 2 0.27 -35.78 -27.13
C PHE A 2 -0.16 -35.93 -25.67
N PHE A 3 0.49 -36.81 -24.90
CA PHE A 3 0.21 -36.95 -23.46
C PHE A 3 1.47 -37.31 -22.66
N LYS A 4 2.60 -36.65 -22.94
CA LYS A 4 3.79 -36.68 -22.05
C LYS A 4 4.36 -35.29 -21.73
N SER A 5 3.94 -34.26 -22.45
CA SER A 5 4.42 -32.88 -22.25
C SER A 5 3.60 -32.07 -21.22
N SER A 6 2.54 -32.66 -20.65
CA SER A 6 1.57 -31.92 -19.83
C SER A 6 1.93 -31.86 -18.33
N LEU A 7 2.86 -32.70 -17.86
CA LEU A 7 3.25 -32.73 -16.44
C LEU A 7 4.39 -31.75 -16.11
N LEU A 8 5.27 -31.45 -17.08
CA LEU A 8 6.37 -30.50 -16.90
C LEU A 8 5.89 -29.04 -16.84
N PHE A 9 4.79 -28.72 -17.52
CA PHE A 9 4.23 -27.35 -17.53
C PHE A 9 3.58 -26.95 -16.20
N CYS A 10 2.93 -27.89 -15.49
CA CYS A 10 2.36 -27.60 -14.17
C CYS A 10 3.41 -27.24 -13.11
N VAL A 11 4.58 -27.90 -13.15
CA VAL A 11 5.62 -27.71 -12.13
C VAL A 11 6.25 -26.31 -12.22
N LEU A 12 6.43 -25.79 -13.43
CA LEU A 12 6.92 -24.42 -13.67
C LEU A 12 5.93 -23.36 -13.19
N THR A 13 4.63 -23.59 -13.34
CA THR A 13 3.61 -22.66 -12.84
C THR A 13 3.47 -22.66 -11.32
N THR A 14 3.69 -23.81 -10.66
CA THR A 14 3.57 -23.89 -9.19
C THR A 14 4.77 -23.30 -8.44
N ALA A 15 5.96 -23.27 -9.06
CA ALA A 15 7.15 -22.73 -8.43
C ALA A 15 7.22 -21.19 -8.46
N LEU A 16 6.50 -20.53 -9.38
CA LEU A 16 6.40 -19.06 -9.45
C LEU A 16 5.44 -18.48 -8.40
N SER A 17 4.59 -19.32 -7.79
CA SER A 17 3.62 -18.90 -6.78
C SER A 17 4.17 -18.86 -5.35
N ALA A 18 5.49 -19.00 -5.14
CA ALA A 18 6.13 -18.54 -3.91
C ALA A 18 6.19 -17.00 -3.94
N VAL A 19 5.01 -16.37 -3.97
CA VAL A 19 4.81 -14.93 -4.01
C VAL A 19 5.26 -14.37 -2.66
N ILE A 20 6.49 -13.84 -2.66
CA ILE A 20 6.96 -12.70 -1.90
C ILE A 20 6.19 -12.46 -0.61
N ASN A 21 6.59 -13.16 0.46
CA ASN A 21 6.20 -12.77 1.81
C ASN A 21 7.10 -11.60 2.22
N THR A 22 6.98 -10.46 1.53
CA THR A 22 7.54 -9.23 2.03
C THR A 22 6.67 -8.82 3.20
N THR A 23 7.22 -8.92 4.40
CA THR A 23 6.90 -7.97 5.45
C THR A 23 7.33 -6.58 4.96
N GLU A 24 6.68 -6.05 3.91
CA GLU A 24 6.70 -4.62 3.66
C GLU A 24 6.06 -4.01 4.90
N LEU A 25 6.79 -3.11 5.55
CA LEU A 25 6.15 -2.19 6.47
C LEU A 25 4.98 -1.56 5.69
N LYS A 26 3.75 -1.87 6.12
CA LYS A 26 2.55 -1.43 5.42
C LYS A 26 2.49 0.08 5.27
N CYS A 27 3.14 0.81 6.18
CA CYS A 27 3.27 2.26 6.15
C CYS A 27 4.72 2.72 6.34
N PRO A 28 5.10 3.90 5.80
CA PRO A 28 6.43 4.47 6.01
C PRO A 28 6.71 4.76 7.49
N THR A 29 7.99 4.89 7.86
CA THR A 29 8.39 5.22 9.23
C THR A 29 7.74 6.53 9.70
N GLY A 30 7.07 6.49 10.86
CA GLY A 30 6.39 7.65 11.45
C GLY A 30 4.93 7.82 11.02
N TRP A 31 4.41 6.91 10.18
CA TRP A 31 3.01 6.87 9.77
C TRP A 31 2.22 5.83 10.58
N PHE A 32 0.93 6.09 10.77
CA PHE A 32 -0.01 5.19 11.43
C PHE A 32 -0.78 4.41 10.37
N GLU A 33 -0.91 3.10 10.54
CA GLU A 33 -1.77 2.26 9.71
C GLU A 33 -3.18 2.25 10.28
N TYR A 34 -4.17 2.51 9.42
CA TYR A 34 -5.55 2.17 9.71
C TYR A 34 -6.18 1.59 8.44
N ARG A 35 -6.68 0.34 8.56
CA ARG A 35 -7.20 -0.45 7.43
C ARG A 35 -6.17 -0.56 6.30
N ASP A 36 -6.50 -0.05 5.12
CA ASP A 36 -5.73 -0.09 3.89
C ASP A 36 -5.00 1.24 3.58
N SER A 37 -4.97 2.16 4.55
CA SER A 37 -4.41 3.49 4.41
C SER A 37 -3.35 3.81 5.48
N CYS A 38 -2.45 4.73 5.13
CA CYS A 38 -1.40 5.25 6.01
C CYS A 38 -1.65 6.73 6.30
N TYR A 39 -1.55 7.11 7.57
CA TYR A 39 -1.87 8.45 8.05
C TYR A 39 -0.64 9.08 8.70
N PHE A 40 -0.39 10.34 8.38
CA PHE A 40 0.62 11.16 9.03
C PHE A 40 -0.06 12.38 9.63
N ILE A 41 0.25 12.64 10.90
CA ILE A 41 -0.30 13.79 11.62
C ILE A 41 0.84 14.79 11.78
N ASP A 42 0.72 15.90 11.04
CA ASP A 42 1.53 17.08 11.24
C ASP A 42 0.69 18.13 11.98
N ASN A 43 1.30 18.87 12.92
CA ASN A 43 0.58 19.79 13.82
C ASN A 43 0.71 21.32 13.54
N PRO A 44 1.14 21.83 12.38
CA PRO A 44 1.03 23.26 12.10
C PRO A 44 -0.38 23.65 11.62
N LEU A 45 -0.93 24.75 12.15
CA LEU A 45 -2.10 25.40 11.56
C LEU A 45 -1.68 26.09 10.27
N GLU A 46 -2.28 25.69 9.15
CA GLU A 46 -1.94 26.22 7.82
C GLU A 46 -3.17 26.46 6.97
N GLU A 47 -3.01 27.29 5.95
CA GLU A 47 -3.98 27.42 4.86
C GLU A 47 -4.04 26.09 4.08
N TYR A 48 -5.24 25.74 3.61
CA TYR A 48 -5.52 24.47 2.95
C TYR A 48 -4.51 24.13 1.85
N GLU A 49 -4.19 25.09 0.98
CA GLU A 49 -3.29 24.90 -0.15
C GLU A 49 -1.86 24.57 0.29
N LYS A 50 -1.39 25.16 1.40
CA LYS A 50 -0.06 24.89 1.96
C LYS A 50 -0.03 23.51 2.61
N ALA A 51 -1.06 23.15 3.36
CA ALA A 51 -1.17 21.83 3.97
C ALA A 51 -1.19 20.72 2.90
N GLN A 52 -1.98 20.89 1.84
CA GLN A 52 -2.04 19.94 0.72
C GLN A 52 -0.70 19.84 -0.03
N ALA A 53 0.01 20.96 -0.22
CA ALA A 53 1.33 20.95 -0.83
C ALA A 53 2.34 20.12 -0.02
N ARG A 54 2.33 20.23 1.32
CA ARG A 54 3.19 19.39 2.19
C ARG A 54 2.85 17.91 2.10
N CYS A 55 1.56 17.56 2.06
CA CYS A 55 1.17 16.17 1.86
C CYS A 55 1.71 15.61 0.53
N TRP A 56 1.68 16.40 -0.55
CA TRP A 56 2.25 15.99 -1.84
C TRP A 56 3.77 15.81 -1.79
N GLU A 57 4.51 16.65 -1.05
CA GLU A 57 5.96 16.48 -0.84
C GLU A 57 6.31 15.13 -0.20
N GLN A 58 5.38 14.55 0.56
CA GLN A 58 5.51 13.24 1.20
C GLN A 58 4.91 12.09 0.36
N GLY A 59 4.42 12.36 -0.85
CA GLY A 59 3.75 11.37 -1.71
C GLY A 59 2.35 10.99 -1.25
N ALA A 60 1.68 11.86 -0.50
CA ALA A 60 0.34 11.64 0.07
C ALA A 60 -0.64 12.77 -0.31
N THR A 61 -1.86 12.71 0.22
CA THR A 61 -2.86 13.78 0.12
C THR A 61 -3.26 14.25 1.51
N LEU A 62 -3.85 15.45 1.61
CA LEU A 62 -4.55 15.84 2.82
C LEU A 62 -5.62 14.79 3.14
N LEU A 63 -5.89 14.54 4.43
CA LEU A 63 -6.88 13.56 4.86
C LEU A 63 -8.24 13.84 4.19
N VAL A 64 -8.77 12.82 3.52
CA VAL A 64 -10.16 12.76 3.05
C VAL A 64 -10.82 11.62 3.81
N ALA A 65 -11.53 11.95 4.88
CA ALA A 65 -12.26 10.96 5.66
C ALA A 65 -13.45 10.43 4.83
N GLU A 66 -13.48 9.12 4.60
CA GLU A 66 -14.54 8.44 3.84
C GLU A 66 -15.56 7.76 4.77
N THR A 67 -15.15 7.48 6.01
CA THR A 67 -15.95 6.84 7.04
C THR A 67 -16.08 7.70 8.30
N PHE A 68 -17.12 7.45 9.12
CA PHE A 68 -17.30 8.17 10.38
C PHE A 68 -16.14 7.94 11.35
N GLU A 69 -15.54 6.75 11.31
CA GLU A 69 -14.41 6.36 12.14
C GLU A 69 -13.10 7.09 11.79
N GLU A 70 -13.01 7.72 10.61
CA GLU A 70 -11.83 8.49 10.16
C GLU A 70 -11.91 9.99 10.49
N TYR A 71 -13.07 10.48 10.95
CA TYR A 71 -13.22 11.85 11.45
C TYR A 71 -12.74 11.98 12.91
#